data_AF-A0A3D1LF57-F1
#
_entry.id   AF-A0A3D1LF57-F1
#
_cell.length_a   1.000
_cell.length_b   1.000
_cell.length_c   1.000
_cell.angle_alpha   90.00
_cell.angle_beta   90.00
_cell.angle_gamma   90.00
#
_symmetry.space_group_name_H-M   'P 1'
#
loop_
_entity.id
_entity.type
_entity.pdbx_description
1 polymer ?
#
loop_
_entity_poly.entity_id
_entity_poly.type
_entity_poly.pdbx_seq_one_letter_code
_entity_poly.pdbx_strand_id
1 'polypeptide(L)'
;MKTLFERVFNGSDQMFAKAEEEVNKIVAEVGRDAPLTMPSTAYCLACIYAYIGKKVTTVGELQDTLADVKAMMLREPRTNSIFQSGVGTAIAAEMIEACKYVKTDAPYEGTNYHGHFVDAEVRELGVPLVTGDIPGFVVIIGPAPSTEEAVETIKGYQSRGIFVFLIGGIIEQAVEAGLSMGFPVRVVPVGEEIWSVGHVISLVVRAAMIFGNVQPGDCDGFHKYTFDRINAFVNAYKPVPDITVACGAGAIKLGFPVITNDHDDMWAVPKSLIIYDDTKDWIDTSI
;
A
#
# COMPACT_ATOMS: atom_id res chain seq x y z
N MET A 1 26.62 -4.43 6.28
CA MET A 1 26.09 -3.16 5.78
C MET A 1 25.60 -3.42 4.39
N LYS A 2 24.27 -3.54 4.23
CA LYS A 2 23.60 -3.57 2.93
C LYS A 2 23.54 -2.15 2.37
N THR A 3 23.35 -2.01 1.06
CA THR A 3 22.96 -0.75 0.40
C THR A 3 21.44 -0.61 0.36
N LEU A 4 20.91 0.61 0.10
CA LEU A 4 19.45 0.84 0.05
C LEU A 4 18.82 0.01 -1.05
N PHE A 5 19.56 -0.11 -2.15
CA PHE A 5 19.13 -0.84 -3.32
C PHE A 5 19.05 -2.34 -2.99
N GLU A 6 20.02 -2.88 -2.27
CA GLU A 6 19.98 -4.26 -1.78
C GLU A 6 18.81 -4.47 -0.81
N ARG A 7 18.52 -3.52 0.09
CA ARG A 7 17.34 -3.62 0.98
C ARG A 7 16.04 -3.68 0.18
N VAL A 8 15.87 -2.82 -0.82
CA VAL A 8 14.69 -2.85 -1.71
C VAL A 8 14.61 -4.17 -2.49
N PHE A 9 15.72 -4.65 -3.07
CA PHE A 9 15.71 -5.91 -3.83
C PHE A 9 15.39 -7.11 -2.95
N ASN A 10 16.01 -7.21 -1.78
CA ASN A 10 15.75 -8.27 -0.80
C ASN A 10 14.28 -8.24 -0.36
N GLY A 11 13.75 -7.06 -0.05
CA GLY A 11 12.34 -6.90 0.33
C GLY A 11 11.36 -7.27 -0.78
N SER A 12 11.70 -6.93 -2.02
CA SER A 12 10.92 -7.31 -3.20
C SER A 12 10.90 -8.83 -3.38
N ASP A 13 12.03 -9.50 -3.18
CA ASP A 13 12.11 -10.96 -3.21
C ASP A 13 11.34 -11.61 -2.05
N GLN A 14 11.37 -11.03 -0.86
CA GLN A 14 10.56 -11.50 0.28
C GLN A 14 9.05 -11.40 0.00
N MET A 15 8.58 -10.26 -0.50
CA MET A 15 7.16 -10.07 -0.85
C MET A 15 6.74 -11.02 -1.98
N PHE A 16 7.57 -11.14 -3.02
CA PHE A 16 7.29 -12.04 -4.13
C PHE A 16 7.22 -13.50 -3.70
N ALA A 17 8.17 -13.96 -2.87
CA ALA A 17 8.16 -15.32 -2.35
C ALA A 17 6.89 -15.60 -1.53
N LYS A 18 6.45 -14.64 -0.72
CA LYS A 18 5.19 -14.75 0.02
C LYS A 18 3.97 -14.80 -0.89
N ALA A 19 3.94 -13.97 -1.95
CA ALA A 19 2.87 -14.01 -2.95
C ALA A 19 2.83 -15.34 -3.70
N GLU A 20 3.99 -15.84 -4.15
CA GLU A 20 4.11 -17.14 -4.82
C GLU A 20 3.64 -18.29 -3.90
N GLU A 21 4.02 -18.26 -2.63
CA GLU A 21 3.56 -19.23 -1.63
C GLU A 21 2.03 -19.23 -1.50
N GLU A 22 1.42 -18.08 -1.20
CA GLU A 22 -0.02 -17.98 -0.96
C GLU A 22 -0.84 -18.26 -2.22
N VAL A 23 -0.38 -17.82 -3.39
CA VAL A 23 -1.04 -18.08 -4.67
C VAL A 23 -0.98 -19.57 -5.01
N ASN A 24 0.18 -20.21 -4.89
CA ASN A 24 0.30 -21.65 -5.14
C ASN A 24 -0.52 -22.48 -4.16
N LYS A 25 -0.56 -22.08 -2.89
CA LYS A 25 -1.38 -22.72 -1.86
C LYS A 25 -2.87 -22.63 -2.20
N ILE A 26 -3.38 -21.43 -2.53
CA ILE A 26 -4.81 -21.29 -2.83
C ILE A 26 -5.18 -22.03 -4.13
N VAL A 27 -4.31 -22.02 -5.16
CA VAL A 27 -4.51 -22.82 -6.39
C VAL A 27 -4.63 -24.31 -6.06
N ALA A 28 -3.78 -24.83 -5.18
CA ALA A 28 -3.82 -26.24 -4.77
C ALA A 28 -5.09 -26.59 -3.97
N GLU A 29 -5.62 -25.64 -3.19
CA GLU A 29 -6.83 -25.82 -2.39
C GLU A 29 -8.12 -25.79 -3.21
N VAL A 30 -8.26 -24.85 -4.14
CA VAL A 30 -9.54 -24.59 -4.85
C VAL A 30 -9.52 -24.95 -6.34
N GLY A 31 -8.35 -25.26 -6.90
CA GLY A 31 -8.16 -25.51 -8.33
C GLY A 31 -8.03 -24.23 -9.16
N ARG A 32 -7.41 -24.34 -10.33
CA ARG A 32 -7.11 -23.19 -11.21
C ARG A 32 -8.35 -22.46 -11.74
N ASP A 33 -9.45 -23.18 -11.96
CA ASP A 33 -10.68 -22.62 -12.53
C ASP A 33 -11.56 -21.89 -11.50
N ALA A 34 -11.17 -21.87 -10.22
CA ALA A 34 -11.92 -21.17 -9.19
C ALA A 34 -12.00 -19.66 -9.50
N PRO A 35 -13.19 -19.05 -9.36
CA PRO A 35 -13.36 -17.63 -9.60
C PRO A 35 -12.60 -16.79 -8.57
N LEU A 36 -12.00 -15.69 -9.03
CA LEU A 36 -11.42 -14.65 -8.20
C LEU A 36 -12.17 -13.36 -8.47
N THR A 37 -12.95 -12.90 -7.50
CA THR A 37 -13.74 -11.67 -7.62
C THR A 37 -13.63 -10.87 -6.34
N MET A 38 -13.01 -9.69 -6.45
CA MET A 38 -12.95 -8.75 -5.33
C MET A 38 -14.35 -8.13 -5.11
N PRO A 39 -14.74 -7.85 -3.85
CA PRO A 39 -16.06 -7.31 -3.56
C PRO A 39 -16.29 -5.92 -4.18
N SER A 40 -17.42 -5.75 -4.88
CA SER A 40 -17.93 -4.44 -5.33
C SER A 40 -16.91 -3.54 -6.06
N THR A 41 -16.14 -4.13 -6.98
CA THR A 41 -15.21 -3.41 -7.85
C THR A 41 -15.36 -3.79 -9.32
N ALA A 42 -15.29 -2.81 -10.22
CA ALA A 42 -15.28 -3.01 -11.67
C ALA A 42 -13.86 -3.21 -12.24
N TYR A 43 -12.83 -3.16 -11.38
CA TYR A 43 -11.42 -3.08 -11.77
C TYR A 43 -10.62 -4.35 -11.47
N CYS A 44 -11.29 -5.47 -11.17
CA CYS A 44 -10.68 -6.76 -10.84
C CYS A 44 -9.63 -6.60 -9.71
N LEU A 45 -8.41 -7.09 -9.94
CA LEU A 45 -7.22 -6.73 -9.16
C LEU A 45 -6.62 -5.46 -9.75
N ALA A 46 -6.83 -4.34 -9.07
CA ALA A 46 -6.66 -3.03 -9.67
C ALA A 46 -5.19 -2.68 -9.92
N CYS A 47 -4.25 -3.11 -9.09
CA CYS A 47 -2.83 -2.88 -9.33
C CYS A 47 -2.33 -3.70 -10.53
N ILE A 48 -2.71 -4.98 -10.61
CA ILE A 48 -2.43 -5.81 -11.80
C ILE A 48 -3.06 -5.19 -13.05
N TYR A 49 -4.32 -4.78 -12.97
CA TYR A 49 -5.01 -4.22 -14.12
C TYR A 49 -4.38 -2.90 -14.57
N ALA A 50 -4.04 -2.01 -13.63
CA ALA A 50 -3.40 -0.73 -13.91
C ALA A 50 -2.03 -0.90 -14.58
N TYR A 51 -1.16 -1.76 -14.04
CA TYR A 51 0.23 -1.84 -14.49
C TYR A 51 0.49 -2.86 -15.60
N ILE A 52 -0.27 -3.96 -15.63
CA ILE A 52 -0.07 -5.09 -16.55
C ILE A 52 -1.18 -5.12 -17.62
N GLY A 53 -2.30 -4.42 -17.39
CA GLY A 53 -3.42 -4.38 -18.33
C GLY A 53 -4.26 -5.67 -18.36
N LYS A 54 -3.96 -6.64 -17.49
CA LYS A 54 -4.66 -7.92 -17.42
C LYS A 54 -5.84 -7.86 -16.46
N LYS A 55 -6.99 -8.36 -16.90
CA LYS A 55 -8.15 -8.62 -16.04
C LYS A 55 -8.03 -10.04 -15.50
N VAL A 56 -7.62 -10.16 -14.24
CA VAL A 56 -7.55 -11.45 -13.55
C VAL A 56 -8.91 -11.75 -12.94
N THR A 57 -9.48 -12.89 -13.31
CA THR A 57 -10.83 -13.33 -12.95
C THR A 57 -10.88 -14.74 -12.37
N THR A 58 -9.78 -15.49 -12.47
CA THR A 58 -9.63 -16.82 -11.86
C THR A 58 -8.32 -16.93 -11.07
N VAL A 59 -8.26 -17.90 -10.19
CA VAL A 59 -7.06 -18.22 -9.40
C VAL A 59 -5.91 -18.72 -10.29
N GLY A 60 -6.21 -19.42 -11.39
CA GLY A 60 -5.22 -19.81 -12.38
C GLY A 60 -4.59 -18.62 -13.12
N GLU A 61 -5.40 -17.63 -13.50
CA GLU A 61 -4.91 -16.38 -14.10
C GLU A 61 -4.04 -15.58 -13.11
N LEU A 62 -4.39 -15.58 -11.82
CA LEU A 62 -3.57 -14.98 -10.77
C LEU A 62 -2.20 -15.67 -10.68
N GLN A 63 -2.18 -17.00 -10.71
CA GLN A 63 -0.94 -17.79 -10.71
C GLN A 63 -0.07 -17.50 -11.93
N ASP A 64 -0.66 -17.45 -13.12
CA ASP A 64 0.08 -17.17 -14.35
C ASP A 64 0.69 -15.75 -14.34
N THR A 65 0.03 -14.80 -13.64
CA THR A 65 0.50 -13.42 -13.50
C THR A 65 1.74 -13.27 -12.60
N LEU A 66 2.10 -14.27 -11.78
CA LEU A 66 3.34 -14.27 -10.99
C LEU A 66 4.57 -14.02 -11.88
N ALA A 67 4.58 -14.58 -13.09
CA ALA A 67 5.70 -14.41 -14.03
C ALA A 67 5.84 -12.95 -14.50
N ASP A 68 4.73 -12.26 -14.78
CA ASP A 68 4.76 -10.85 -15.19
C ASP A 68 5.26 -9.97 -14.03
N VAL A 69 4.77 -10.21 -12.82
CA VAL A 69 5.20 -9.46 -11.62
C VAL A 69 6.68 -9.68 -11.35
N LYS A 70 7.18 -10.91 -11.49
CA LYS A 70 8.62 -11.19 -11.35
C LYS A 70 9.46 -10.44 -12.38
N ALA A 71 8.98 -10.34 -13.63
CA ALA A 71 9.68 -9.62 -14.70
C ALA A 71 9.80 -8.11 -14.42
N MET A 72 8.87 -7.53 -13.66
CA MET A 72 8.97 -6.13 -13.20
C MET A 72 10.07 -5.93 -12.14
N MET A 73 10.44 -6.97 -11.39
CA MET A 73 11.40 -6.88 -10.30
C MET A 73 12.86 -6.92 -10.80
N LEU A 74 13.32 -5.78 -11.32
CA LEU A 74 14.67 -5.60 -11.88
C LEU A 74 15.78 -5.66 -10.80
N ARG A 75 17.02 -5.95 -11.20
CA ARG A 75 18.15 -6.12 -10.26
C ARG A 75 19.39 -5.27 -10.58
N GLU A 76 19.34 -4.46 -11.63
CA GLU A 76 20.44 -3.52 -11.88
C GLU A 76 20.49 -2.45 -10.79
N PRO A 77 21.67 -2.08 -10.26
CA PRO A 77 21.79 -1.07 -9.22
C PRO A 77 21.58 0.35 -9.78
N ARG A 78 20.35 0.64 -10.22
CA ARG A 78 19.90 1.92 -10.76
C ARG A 78 18.58 2.31 -10.10
N THR A 79 18.32 3.62 -10.00
CA THR A 79 17.08 4.18 -9.45
C THR A 79 15.83 3.63 -10.13
N ASN A 80 15.86 3.49 -11.46
CA ASN A 80 14.74 2.88 -12.20
C ASN A 80 14.41 1.47 -11.69
N SER A 81 15.42 0.64 -11.43
CA SER A 81 15.24 -0.76 -11.04
C SER A 81 14.64 -0.91 -9.64
N ILE A 82 15.08 -0.09 -8.68
CA ILE A 82 14.54 -0.15 -7.32
C ILE A 82 13.09 0.32 -7.29
N PHE A 83 12.74 1.34 -8.06
CA PHE A 83 11.38 1.86 -8.12
C PHE A 83 10.44 0.92 -8.87
N GLN A 84 10.90 0.34 -9.98
CA GLN A 84 10.12 -0.69 -10.68
C GLN A 84 9.91 -1.94 -9.82
N SER A 85 10.93 -2.35 -9.05
CA SER A 85 10.80 -3.45 -8.08
C SER A 85 9.84 -3.11 -6.94
N GLY A 86 9.83 -1.85 -6.48
CA GLY A 86 8.86 -1.35 -5.52
C GLY A 86 7.41 -1.41 -6.04
N VAL A 87 7.17 -1.07 -7.31
CA VAL A 87 5.85 -1.27 -7.95
C VAL A 87 5.49 -2.75 -8.01
N GLY A 88 6.43 -3.61 -8.43
CA GLY A 88 6.23 -5.06 -8.40
C GLY A 88 5.90 -5.61 -7.00
N THR A 89 6.48 -5.00 -5.96
CA THR A 89 6.23 -5.35 -4.55
C THR A 89 4.80 -5.01 -4.14
N ALA A 90 4.29 -3.84 -4.53
CA ALA A 90 2.91 -3.45 -4.28
C ALA A 90 1.90 -4.36 -5.01
N ILE A 91 2.23 -4.81 -6.23
CA ILE A 91 1.40 -5.77 -6.97
C ILE A 91 1.43 -7.14 -6.29
N ALA A 92 2.60 -7.64 -5.88
CA ALA A 92 2.71 -8.88 -5.12
C ALA A 92 1.91 -8.84 -3.80
N ALA A 93 1.89 -7.69 -3.13
CA ALA A 93 1.05 -7.46 -1.95
C ALA A 93 -0.46 -7.58 -2.26
N GLU A 94 -0.93 -7.01 -3.38
CA GLU A 94 -2.31 -7.21 -3.86
C GLU A 94 -2.62 -8.68 -4.15
N MET A 95 -1.67 -9.45 -4.70
CA MET A 95 -1.85 -10.88 -4.94
C MET A 95 -2.06 -11.66 -3.64
N ILE A 96 -1.27 -11.38 -2.60
CA ILE A 96 -1.43 -12.00 -1.26
C ILE A 96 -2.81 -11.69 -0.68
N GLU A 97 -3.22 -10.43 -0.74
CA GLU A 97 -4.53 -10.00 -0.24
C GLU A 97 -5.67 -10.63 -1.04
N ALA A 98 -5.56 -10.69 -2.37
CA ALA A 98 -6.55 -11.33 -3.23
C ALA A 98 -6.82 -12.79 -2.88
N CYS A 99 -5.77 -13.55 -2.49
CA CYS A 99 -5.92 -14.94 -2.05
C CYS A 99 -6.88 -15.09 -0.85
N LYS A 100 -6.95 -14.10 0.04
CA LYS A 100 -7.86 -14.12 1.20
C LYS A 100 -9.34 -14.03 0.77
N TYR A 101 -9.62 -13.40 -0.37
CA TYR A 101 -10.98 -13.20 -0.89
C TYR A 101 -11.49 -14.35 -1.78
N VAL A 102 -10.67 -15.37 -2.06
CA VAL A 102 -11.06 -16.47 -2.96
C VAL A 102 -12.20 -17.32 -2.39
N LYS A 103 -12.19 -17.56 -1.08
CA LYS A 103 -13.16 -18.46 -0.41
C LYS A 103 -14.27 -17.73 0.33
N THR A 104 -14.17 -16.40 0.47
CA THR A 104 -15.13 -15.54 1.16
C THR A 104 -14.99 -14.11 0.63
N ASP A 105 -16.09 -13.39 0.50
CA ASP A 105 -16.08 -11.97 0.11
C ASP A 105 -15.75 -11.04 1.28
N ALA A 106 -15.77 -11.55 2.52
CA ALA A 106 -15.54 -10.76 3.73
C ALA A 106 -14.50 -11.41 4.68
N PRO A 107 -13.24 -11.62 4.25
CA PRO A 107 -12.21 -12.26 5.07
C PRO A 107 -11.83 -11.47 6.33
N TYR A 108 -12.22 -10.20 6.41
CA TYR A 108 -11.94 -9.30 7.53
C TYR A 108 -13.17 -9.05 8.42
N GLU A 109 -14.32 -9.65 8.12
CA GLU A 109 -15.51 -9.52 8.97
C GLU A 109 -15.23 -10.01 10.40
N GLY A 110 -15.64 -9.21 11.39
CA GLY A 110 -15.39 -9.50 12.81
C GLY A 110 -13.98 -9.18 13.30
N THR A 111 -13.09 -8.66 12.44
CA THR A 111 -11.78 -8.13 12.83
C THR A 111 -11.81 -6.61 12.98
N ASN A 112 -10.71 -6.02 13.46
CA ASN A 112 -10.53 -4.57 13.45
C ASN A 112 -10.13 -4.02 12.09
N TYR A 113 -9.94 -4.87 11.07
CA TYR A 113 -9.34 -4.48 9.80
C TYR A 113 -10.41 -4.23 8.73
N HIS A 114 -10.14 -3.25 7.87
CA HIS A 114 -11.00 -2.87 6.75
C HIS A 114 -10.79 -3.77 5.55
N GLY A 115 -9.52 -4.05 5.21
CA GLY A 115 -9.16 -4.75 3.99
C GLY A 115 -9.49 -3.95 2.72
N HIS A 116 -10.17 -4.60 1.78
CA HIS A 116 -10.50 -4.05 0.46
C HIS A 116 -11.47 -2.87 0.51
N PHE A 117 -11.09 -1.76 -0.13
CA PHE A 117 -11.97 -0.63 -0.36
C PHE A 117 -12.85 -0.87 -1.58
N VAL A 118 -14.17 -0.77 -1.44
CA VAL A 118 -15.10 -0.93 -2.58
C VAL A 118 -15.08 0.30 -3.48
N ASP A 119 -15.54 0.19 -4.74
CA ASP A 119 -15.51 1.32 -5.68
C ASP A 119 -16.34 2.53 -5.21
N ALA A 120 -17.36 2.31 -4.36
CA ALA A 120 -18.10 3.40 -3.75
C ALA A 120 -17.22 4.23 -2.79
N GLU A 121 -16.38 3.59 -1.98
CA GLU A 121 -15.44 4.26 -1.08
C GLU A 121 -14.35 5.00 -1.87
N VAL A 122 -13.85 4.39 -2.96
CA VAL A 122 -12.90 5.08 -3.85
C VAL A 122 -13.53 6.35 -4.43
N ARG A 123 -14.82 6.32 -4.76
CA ARG A 123 -15.53 7.50 -5.27
C ARG A 123 -15.75 8.56 -4.18
N GLU A 124 -16.13 8.12 -2.98
CA GLU A 124 -16.36 8.98 -1.83
C GLU A 124 -15.08 9.70 -1.38
N LEU A 125 -13.94 9.01 -1.35
CA LEU A 125 -12.65 9.61 -1.00
C LEU A 125 -12.01 10.36 -2.18
N GLY A 126 -12.16 9.85 -3.40
CA GLY A 126 -11.45 10.39 -4.56
C GLY A 126 -11.96 11.76 -5.04
N VAL A 127 -13.27 12.03 -4.95
CA VAL A 127 -13.82 13.36 -5.28
C VAL A 127 -13.17 14.47 -4.42
N PRO A 128 -13.20 14.41 -3.08
CA PRO A 128 -12.62 15.45 -2.23
C PRO A 128 -11.09 15.54 -2.32
N LEU A 129 -10.39 14.44 -2.63
CA LEU A 129 -8.95 14.49 -2.93
C LEU A 129 -8.67 15.28 -4.22
N VAL A 130 -9.53 15.13 -5.24
CA VAL A 130 -9.39 15.82 -6.53
C VAL A 130 -9.80 17.28 -6.45
N THR A 131 -10.81 17.63 -5.66
CA THR A 131 -11.25 19.02 -5.45
C THR A 131 -10.38 19.77 -4.44
N GLY A 132 -9.58 19.06 -3.63
CA GLY A 132 -8.76 19.64 -2.56
C GLY A 132 -9.50 19.88 -1.25
N ASP A 133 -10.73 19.37 -1.11
CA ASP A 133 -11.51 19.44 0.13
C ASP A 133 -10.91 18.55 1.24
N ILE A 134 -10.21 17.48 0.85
CA ILE A 134 -9.32 16.72 1.73
C ILE A 134 -7.87 17.03 1.31
N PRO A 135 -7.01 17.55 2.23
CA PRO A 135 -5.65 17.95 1.88
C PRO A 135 -4.78 16.84 1.30
N GLY A 136 -5.05 15.59 1.71
CA GLY A 136 -4.32 14.40 1.33
C GLY A 136 -4.60 13.23 2.28
N PHE A 137 -3.79 12.19 2.18
CA PHE A 137 -3.81 11.08 3.13
C PHE A 137 -2.42 10.65 3.58
N VAL A 138 -2.35 10.05 4.76
CA VAL A 138 -1.15 9.44 5.32
C VAL A 138 -1.33 7.93 5.44
N VAL A 139 -0.27 7.18 5.17
CA VAL A 139 -0.17 5.76 5.54
C VAL A 139 0.81 5.62 6.70
N ILE A 140 0.35 5.21 7.87
CA ILE A 140 1.16 5.00 9.06
C ILE A 140 1.42 3.50 9.22
N ILE A 141 2.70 3.12 9.27
CA ILE A 141 3.16 1.73 9.27
C ILE A 141 4.00 1.46 10.52
N GLY A 142 3.68 0.36 11.21
CA GLY A 142 4.41 -0.09 12.40
C GLY A 142 4.01 0.68 13.67
N PRO A 143 4.34 0.16 14.86
CA PRO A 143 3.96 0.79 16.11
C PRO A 143 4.72 2.11 16.33
N ALA A 144 4.03 3.13 16.81
CA ALA A 144 4.68 4.33 17.33
C ALA A 144 5.46 3.99 18.63
N PRO A 145 6.41 4.85 19.07
CA PRO A 145 7.18 4.64 20.30
C PRO A 145 6.32 4.37 21.56
N SER A 146 5.12 4.94 21.63
CA SER A 146 4.13 4.63 22.67
C SER A 146 2.70 4.75 22.14
N THR A 147 1.75 4.19 22.88
CA THR A 147 0.32 4.29 22.57
C THR A 147 -0.15 5.75 22.58
N GLU A 148 0.33 6.57 23.53
CA GLU A 148 0.02 8.00 23.58
C GLU A 148 0.47 8.72 22.30
N GLU A 149 1.69 8.45 21.83
CA GLU A 149 2.21 9.05 20.61
C GLU A 149 1.46 8.61 19.36
N ALA A 150 1.01 7.34 19.31
CA ALA A 150 0.12 6.85 18.26
C ALA A 150 -1.17 7.67 18.23
N VAL A 151 -1.81 7.88 19.38
CA VAL A 151 -3.04 8.68 19.50
C VAL A 151 -2.82 10.12 19.05
N GLU A 152 -1.76 10.75 19.52
CA GLU A 152 -1.40 12.13 19.18
C GLU A 152 -1.18 12.29 17.67
N THR A 153 -0.43 11.37 17.06
CA THR A 153 -0.13 11.39 15.62
C THR A 153 -1.40 11.20 14.78
N ILE A 154 -2.20 10.16 15.09
CA ILE A 154 -3.43 9.84 14.36
C ILE A 154 -4.43 11.01 14.44
N LYS A 155 -4.71 11.50 15.67
CA LYS A 155 -5.63 12.63 15.86
C LYS A 155 -5.06 13.93 15.30
N GLY A 156 -3.75 14.08 15.30
CA GLY A 156 -3.06 15.24 14.74
C GLY A 156 -3.29 15.38 13.23
N TYR A 157 -3.20 14.28 12.47
CA TYR A 157 -3.58 14.27 11.05
C TYR A 157 -5.09 14.39 10.85
N GLN A 158 -5.89 13.64 11.61
CA GLN A 158 -7.35 13.66 11.51
C GLN A 158 -7.93 15.07 11.73
N SER A 159 -7.44 15.80 12.74
CA SER A 159 -7.88 17.17 13.05
C SER A 159 -7.49 18.20 11.99
N ARG A 160 -6.47 17.91 11.18
CA ARG A 160 -6.07 18.69 10.00
C ARG A 160 -6.84 18.28 8.73
N GLY A 161 -7.79 17.36 8.85
CA GLY A 161 -8.60 16.86 7.74
C GLY A 161 -7.91 15.84 6.84
N ILE A 162 -6.68 15.42 7.19
CA ILE A 162 -5.91 14.41 6.45
C ILE A 162 -6.49 13.03 6.75
N PHE A 163 -6.72 12.24 5.70
CA PHE A 163 -7.24 10.88 5.84
C PHE A 163 -6.12 9.95 6.32
N VAL A 164 -6.38 9.09 7.31
CA VAL A 164 -5.35 8.27 7.96
C VAL A 164 -5.58 6.80 7.64
N PHE A 165 -4.61 6.15 7.00
CA PHE A 165 -4.54 4.70 6.84
C PHE A 165 -3.51 4.13 7.82
N LEU A 166 -3.88 3.05 8.50
CA LEU A 166 -3.07 2.39 9.52
C LEU A 166 -2.73 0.96 9.10
N ILE A 167 -1.47 0.55 9.27
CA ILE A 167 -1.00 -0.81 8.98
C ILE A 167 -0.08 -1.30 10.11
N GLY A 168 -0.34 -2.50 10.62
CA GLY A 168 0.46 -3.14 11.66
C GLY A 168 0.26 -2.56 13.06
N GLY A 169 1.31 -2.60 13.88
CA GLY A 169 1.23 -2.38 15.34
C GLY A 169 0.61 -1.04 15.78
N ILE A 170 0.56 -0.02 14.93
CA ILE A 170 -0.17 1.23 15.22
C ILE A 170 -1.68 0.98 15.42
N ILE A 171 -2.24 -0.02 14.74
CA ILE A 171 -3.65 -0.42 14.88
C ILE A 171 -3.90 -0.95 16.30
N GLU A 172 -3.01 -1.80 16.81
CA GLU A 172 -3.12 -2.35 18.16
C GLU A 172 -3.07 -1.24 19.21
N GLN A 173 -2.17 -0.27 19.05
CA GLN A 173 -2.11 0.91 19.92
C GLN A 173 -3.40 1.75 19.84
N ALA A 174 -3.96 1.94 18.65
CA ALA A 174 -5.23 2.66 18.49
C ALA A 174 -6.41 1.92 19.15
N VAL A 175 -6.45 0.58 19.07
CA VAL A 175 -7.43 -0.27 19.76
C VAL A 175 -7.27 -0.18 21.28
N GLU A 176 -6.04 -0.31 21.79
CA GLU A 176 -5.73 -0.21 23.23
C GLU A 176 -6.21 1.13 23.82
N ALA A 177 -6.00 2.22 23.09
CA ALA A 177 -6.43 3.55 23.48
C ALA A 177 -7.93 3.82 23.25
N GLY A 178 -8.69 2.85 22.72
CA GLY A 178 -10.12 2.99 22.45
C GLY A 178 -10.44 4.05 21.39
N LEU A 179 -9.57 4.26 20.40
CA LEU A 179 -9.86 5.18 19.30
C LEU A 179 -11.00 4.65 18.43
N SER A 180 -11.91 5.55 18.08
CA SER A 180 -12.87 5.27 17.02
C SER A 180 -12.15 5.26 15.69
N MET A 181 -12.30 4.16 14.97
CA MET A 181 -11.68 3.87 13.69
C MET A 181 -12.74 3.42 12.69
N GLY A 182 -12.49 3.67 11.41
CA GLY A 182 -13.34 3.33 10.28
C GLY A 182 -13.29 4.40 9.19
N PHE A 183 -13.79 4.03 8.01
CA PHE A 183 -13.85 4.91 6.85
C PHE A 183 -14.61 6.23 7.13
N PRO A 184 -15.80 6.22 7.78
CA PRO A 184 -16.57 7.46 8.02
C PRO A 184 -15.86 8.48 8.93
N VAL A 185 -14.98 8.00 9.82
CA VAL A 185 -14.19 8.87 10.72
C VAL A 185 -12.79 9.15 10.18
N ARG A 186 -12.49 8.71 8.95
CA ARG A 186 -11.22 8.97 8.22
C ARG A 186 -9.97 8.43 8.92
N VAL A 187 -10.12 7.38 9.73
CA VAL A 187 -9.01 6.67 10.38
C VAL A 187 -9.21 5.19 10.13
N VAL A 188 -8.60 4.66 9.08
CA VAL A 188 -8.89 3.32 8.58
C VAL A 188 -7.78 2.33 8.95
N PRO A 189 -8.07 1.33 9.81
CA PRO A 189 -7.20 0.20 10.07
C PRO A 189 -7.24 -0.75 8.88
N VAL A 190 -6.24 -0.67 8.00
CA VAL A 190 -6.27 -1.40 6.71
C VAL A 190 -6.02 -2.89 6.93
N GLY A 191 -5.01 -3.22 7.72
CA GLY A 191 -4.68 -4.60 8.05
C GLY A 191 -3.41 -4.72 8.87
N GLU A 192 -3.21 -5.90 9.46
CA GLU A 192 -2.08 -6.22 10.33
C GLU A 192 -0.75 -6.24 9.58
N GLU A 193 -0.75 -6.91 8.44
CA GLU A 193 0.48 -7.27 7.76
C GLU A 193 0.81 -6.24 6.68
N ILE A 194 2.10 -6.10 6.38
CA ILE A 194 2.59 -5.09 5.42
C ILE A 194 1.98 -5.24 4.03
N TRP A 195 1.59 -6.44 3.61
CA TRP A 195 0.94 -6.66 2.31
C TRP A 195 -0.48 -6.07 2.24
N SER A 196 -1.07 -5.65 3.36
CA SER A 196 -2.32 -4.86 3.39
C SER A 196 -2.18 -3.51 2.66
N VAL A 197 -0.94 -3.03 2.44
CA VAL A 197 -0.66 -1.85 1.60
C VAL A 197 -1.23 -2.00 0.18
N GLY A 198 -1.39 -3.24 -0.31
CA GLY A 198 -2.04 -3.53 -1.58
C GLY A 198 -3.43 -2.90 -1.70
N HIS A 199 -4.20 -2.86 -0.60
CA HIS A 199 -5.53 -2.22 -0.57
C HIS A 199 -5.46 -0.71 -0.79
N VAL A 200 -4.48 -0.03 -0.17
CA VAL A 200 -4.29 1.41 -0.32
C VAL A 200 -3.83 1.75 -1.74
N ILE A 201 -2.87 1.00 -2.29
CA ILE A 201 -2.42 1.22 -3.67
C ILE A 201 -3.55 0.91 -4.67
N SER A 202 -4.37 -0.11 -4.43
CA SER A 202 -5.55 -0.42 -5.25
C SER A 202 -6.53 0.77 -5.31
N LEU A 203 -6.70 1.49 -4.19
CA LEU A 203 -7.54 2.69 -4.12
C LEU A 203 -6.93 3.82 -4.96
N VAL A 204 -5.62 4.04 -4.83
CA VAL A 204 -4.86 5.07 -5.56
C VAL A 204 -4.96 4.87 -7.08
N VAL A 205 -4.69 3.65 -7.58
CA VAL A 205 -4.73 3.38 -9.02
C VAL A 205 -6.16 3.41 -9.57
N ARG A 206 -7.16 3.02 -8.76
CA ARG A 206 -8.57 3.19 -9.15
C ARG A 206 -8.98 4.66 -9.20
N ALA A 207 -8.50 5.50 -8.29
CA ALA A 207 -8.74 6.95 -8.38
C ALA A 207 -8.19 7.52 -9.70
N ALA A 208 -7.00 7.09 -10.13
CA ALA A 208 -6.44 7.47 -11.43
C ALA A 208 -7.28 6.98 -12.62
N MET A 209 -7.77 5.73 -12.59
CA MET A 209 -8.65 5.21 -13.64
C MET A 209 -10.03 5.90 -13.67
N ILE A 210 -10.63 6.16 -12.49
CA ILE A 210 -11.98 6.71 -12.36
C ILE A 210 -12.01 8.21 -12.69
N PHE A 211 -11.09 8.98 -12.12
CA PHE A 211 -11.12 10.45 -12.17
C PHE A 211 -10.12 11.01 -13.17
N GLY A 212 -8.97 10.38 -13.31
CA GLY A 212 -7.95 10.74 -14.30
C GLY A 212 -8.21 10.18 -15.68
N ASN A 213 -9.15 9.22 -15.81
CA ASN A 213 -9.38 8.46 -17.04
C ASN A 213 -8.09 7.83 -17.60
N VAL A 214 -7.14 7.50 -16.71
CA VAL A 214 -5.89 6.83 -17.07
C VAL A 214 -6.23 5.40 -17.52
N GLN A 215 -5.71 5.00 -18.67
CA GLN A 215 -6.03 3.69 -19.24
C GLN A 215 -5.18 2.60 -18.58
N PRO A 216 -5.73 1.40 -18.34
CA PRO A 216 -4.97 0.23 -17.93
C PRO A 216 -3.76 -0.03 -18.86
N GLY A 217 -2.58 -0.24 -18.28
CA GLY A 217 -1.30 -0.37 -19.00
C GLY A 217 -0.57 0.95 -19.28
N ASP A 218 -1.19 2.11 -19.05
CA ASP A 218 -0.53 3.42 -19.14
C ASP A 218 0.23 3.76 -17.85
N CYS A 219 1.34 3.05 -17.62
CA CYS A 219 2.16 3.21 -16.42
C CYS A 219 2.64 4.65 -16.20
N ASP A 220 3.00 5.36 -17.27
CA ASP A 220 3.47 6.75 -17.16
C ASP A 220 2.31 7.69 -16.83
N GLY A 221 1.13 7.47 -17.40
CA GLY A 221 -0.10 8.17 -17.03
C GLY A 221 -0.45 7.97 -15.55
N PHE A 222 -0.30 6.75 -15.02
CA PHE A 222 -0.52 6.47 -13.60
C PHE A 222 0.45 7.25 -12.73
N HIS A 223 1.76 7.14 -12.96
CA HIS A 223 2.77 7.86 -12.16
C HIS A 223 2.59 9.38 -12.24
N LYS A 224 2.24 9.91 -13.42
CA LYS A 224 1.95 11.33 -13.59
C LYS A 224 0.73 11.75 -12.78
N TYR A 225 -0.37 10.98 -12.88
CA TYR A 225 -1.59 11.31 -12.15
C TYR A 225 -1.36 11.28 -10.64
N THR A 226 -0.74 10.22 -10.11
CA THR A 226 -0.50 10.12 -8.67
C THR A 226 0.41 11.22 -8.16
N PHE A 227 1.50 11.52 -8.88
CA PHE A 227 2.43 12.60 -8.52
C PHE A 227 1.78 13.99 -8.54
N ASP A 228 0.95 14.28 -9.55
CA ASP A 228 0.38 15.63 -9.75
C ASP A 228 -0.93 15.86 -8.96
N ARG A 229 -1.68 14.80 -8.62
CA ARG A 229 -3.07 14.91 -8.16
C ARG A 229 -3.34 14.30 -6.79
N ILE A 230 -2.47 13.42 -6.30
CA ILE A 230 -2.69 12.73 -5.03
C ILE A 230 -1.62 13.18 -4.05
N ASN A 231 -2.04 14.02 -3.11
CA ASN A 231 -1.21 14.37 -1.96
C ASN A 231 -1.24 13.21 -0.97
N ALA A 232 -0.21 12.38 -1.00
CA ALA A 232 -0.05 11.28 -0.06
C ALA A 232 1.39 11.15 0.41
N PHE A 233 1.55 10.65 1.64
CA PHE A 233 2.84 10.43 2.26
C PHE A 233 2.77 9.26 3.24
N VAL A 234 3.93 8.73 3.63
CA VAL A 234 4.05 7.55 4.49
C VAL A 234 4.87 7.88 5.72
N ASN A 235 4.37 7.48 6.90
CA ASN A 235 5.13 7.46 8.14
C ASN A 235 5.40 6.01 8.52
N ALA A 236 6.67 5.59 8.50
CA ALA A 236 7.08 4.23 8.83
C ALA A 236 7.95 4.24 10.09
N TYR A 237 7.40 3.77 11.20
CA TYR A 237 8.13 3.65 12.45
C TYR A 237 9.11 2.47 12.41
N LYS A 238 10.28 2.63 13.02
CA LYS A 238 11.25 1.55 13.22
C LYS A 238 10.65 0.43 14.10
N PRO A 239 11.03 -0.84 13.89
CA PRO A 239 11.93 -1.31 12.84
C PRO A 239 11.23 -1.36 11.47
N VAL A 240 11.93 -0.96 10.42
CA VAL A 240 11.48 -0.99 9.02
C VAL A 240 12.23 -2.11 8.31
N PRO A 241 11.71 -3.35 8.25
CA PRO A 241 12.40 -4.47 7.60
C PRO A 241 12.48 -4.30 6.08
N ASP A 242 13.33 -5.09 5.42
CA ASP A 242 13.58 -5.00 3.97
C ASP A 242 12.27 -5.05 3.15
N ILE A 243 11.32 -5.92 3.50
CA ILE A 243 9.98 -6.00 2.86
C ILE A 243 9.22 -4.66 2.90
N THR A 244 9.29 -3.93 4.01
CA THR A 244 8.66 -2.60 4.17
C THR A 244 9.44 -1.54 3.39
N VAL A 245 10.76 -1.61 3.35
CA VAL A 245 11.60 -0.73 2.53
C VAL A 245 11.24 -0.86 1.04
N ALA A 246 10.98 -2.08 0.56
CA ALA A 246 10.53 -2.32 -0.81
C ALA A 246 9.16 -1.70 -1.12
N CYS A 247 8.20 -1.77 -0.18
CA CYS A 247 6.93 -1.04 -0.29
C CYS A 247 7.15 0.49 -0.34
N GLY A 248 8.07 1.01 0.45
CA GLY A 248 8.46 2.43 0.43
C GLY A 248 9.00 2.88 -0.93
N ALA A 249 9.79 2.04 -1.62
CA ALA A 249 10.23 2.33 -2.98
C ALA A 249 9.06 2.43 -3.97
N GLY A 250 8.02 1.61 -3.80
CA GLY A 250 6.76 1.71 -4.56
C GLY A 250 6.02 3.01 -4.30
N ALA A 251 5.90 3.42 -3.03
CA ALA A 251 5.30 4.69 -2.64
C ALA A 251 6.04 5.89 -3.27
N ILE A 252 7.37 5.90 -3.21
CA ILE A 252 8.20 6.97 -3.82
C ILE A 252 8.01 7.00 -5.34
N LYS A 253 7.90 5.85 -6.00
CA LYS A 253 7.65 5.79 -7.45
C LYS A 253 6.28 6.38 -7.82
N LEU A 254 5.29 6.29 -6.93
CA LEU A 254 3.99 6.93 -7.08
C LEU A 254 4.02 8.43 -6.75
N GLY A 255 5.13 8.94 -6.21
CA GLY A 255 5.30 10.35 -5.83
C GLY A 255 5.13 10.63 -4.35
N PHE A 256 5.00 9.59 -3.52
CA PHE A 256 4.69 9.75 -2.09
C PHE A 256 5.96 9.67 -1.25
N PRO A 257 6.34 10.74 -0.53
CA PRO A 257 7.50 10.70 0.34
C PRO A 257 7.28 9.75 1.52
N VAL A 258 8.37 9.15 1.98
CA VAL A 258 8.41 8.25 3.13
C VAL A 258 9.25 8.90 4.23
N ILE A 259 8.70 9.00 5.43
CA ILE A 259 9.38 9.49 6.62
C ILE A 259 9.54 8.34 7.60
N THR A 260 10.74 8.19 8.16
CA THR A 260 11.05 7.12 9.10
C THR A 260 12.11 7.55 10.13
N ASN A 261 12.13 6.90 11.29
CA ASN A 261 13.16 7.04 12.32
C ASN A 261 14.11 5.83 12.35
N ASP A 262 14.09 5.00 11.30
CA ASP A 262 15.01 3.88 11.14
C ASP A 262 16.28 4.32 10.38
N HIS A 263 17.43 3.87 10.89
CA HIS A 263 18.77 4.16 10.36
C HIS A 263 19.49 2.89 9.89
N ASP A 264 18.92 1.71 10.12
CA ASP A 264 19.60 0.43 9.88
C ASP A 264 19.79 0.20 8.39
N ASP A 265 21.01 0.42 7.89
CA ASP A 265 21.32 0.35 6.45
C ASP A 265 20.35 1.24 5.61
N MET A 266 19.96 2.41 6.14
CA MET A 266 19.13 3.42 5.46
C MET A 266 19.86 4.75 5.34
N TRP A 267 19.60 5.49 4.26
CA TRP A 267 20.10 6.86 4.06
C TRP A 267 19.02 7.73 3.44
N ALA A 268 18.98 9.00 3.81
CA ALA A 268 18.00 9.94 3.29
C ALA A 268 18.18 10.15 1.78
N VAL A 269 17.05 10.19 1.07
CA VAL A 269 16.96 10.62 -0.33
C VAL A 269 16.16 11.92 -0.33
N PRO A 270 16.75 13.07 -0.73
CA PRO A 270 16.10 14.37 -0.60
C PRO A 270 14.66 14.37 -1.13
N LYS A 271 13.73 14.85 -0.29
CA LYS A 271 12.28 14.91 -0.55
C LYS A 271 11.54 13.58 -0.75
N SER A 272 12.23 12.44 -0.78
CA SER A 272 11.62 11.14 -1.11
C SER A 272 11.67 10.17 0.06
N LEU A 273 12.84 10.03 0.68
CA LEU A 273 13.04 9.25 1.90
C LEU A 273 13.69 10.16 2.94
N ILE A 274 12.92 10.51 3.95
CA ILE A 274 13.32 11.43 5.01
C ILE A 274 13.58 10.59 6.25
N ILE A 275 14.81 10.65 6.77
CA ILE A 275 15.16 10.00 8.04
C ILE A 275 15.13 11.08 9.12
N TYR A 276 14.25 10.93 10.10
CA TYR A 276 14.01 11.92 11.13
C TYR A 276 13.61 11.28 12.46
N ASP A 277 14.45 11.49 13.48
CA ASP A 277 14.33 10.85 14.80
C ASP A 277 13.20 11.41 15.65
N ASP A 278 12.91 12.71 15.54
CA ASP A 278 11.89 13.35 16.36
C ASP A 278 10.50 13.07 15.78
N THR A 279 9.93 11.95 16.20
CA THR A 279 8.65 11.44 15.73
C THR A 279 7.47 12.35 16.08
N LYS A 280 7.63 13.26 17.06
CA LYS A 280 6.59 14.23 17.45
C LYS A 280 6.43 15.35 16.43
N ASP A 281 7.49 15.66 15.69
CA ASP A 281 7.50 16.68 14.65
C ASP A 281 7.15 16.11 13.26
N TRP A 282 6.77 14.82 13.18
CA TRP A 282 6.47 14.16 11.91
C TRP A 282 5.29 14.78 11.18
N ILE A 283 4.27 15.27 11.88
CA ILE A 283 3.12 15.91 11.24
C ILE A 283 3.57 17.11 10.41
N ASP A 284 4.36 18.01 11.01
CA ASP A 284 4.82 19.23 10.34
C ASP A 284 5.91 18.93 9.30
N THR A 285 6.68 17.84 9.49
CA THR A 285 7.64 17.38 8.48
C THR A 285 6.97 16.75 7.26
N SER A 286 5.79 16.14 7.44
CA SER A 286 5.08 15.41 6.39
C SER A 286 4.25 16.30 5.47
N ILE A 287 3.78 17.44 5.97
CA ILE A 287 2.92 18.41 5.27
C ILE A 287 3.79 19.41 4.50
#